data_AF-A0AAY5K1V4-F1
#
_entry.id   AF-A0AAY5K1V4-F1
#
_cell.length_a   1.000
_cell.length_b   1.000
_cell.length_c   1.000
_cell.angle_alpha   90.00
_cell.angle_beta   90.00
_cell.angle_gamma   90.00
#
_symmetry.space_group_name_H-M   'P 1'
#
loop_
_entity.id
_entity.type
_entity.pdbx_description
1 polymer ?
#
loop_
_entity_poly.entity_id
_entity_poly.type
_entity_poly.pdbx_seq_one_letter_code
_entity_poly.pdbx_strand_id
1 'polypeptide(L)'
;MTLPLTVLLMTLPLTVLLMTLLLTVLLMTLPLTVLLMTLLSTVLLMTLPLTVLLMTLPLTVLVMTLPFTVLLMTLLLTVLVMTLLTVLLMTLLLTVLVMTLLLTVLVMTLPLTVLLMTIIMSLVSLSQRVNVGCGPAEERVLLTGLHAVADIYCENCKTTLGWKYEHAFESSQKYKEGKFIIELAHMIKDNGWD
;
A
#
# COMPACT_ATOMS: atom_id res chain seq x y z
N MET A 1 50.34 55.65 83.70
CA MET A 1 51.08 54.37 83.56
C MET A 1 50.06 53.26 83.41
N THR A 2 49.58 53.05 82.18
CA THR A 2 48.44 52.16 81.88
C THR A 2 48.94 50.88 81.23
N LEU A 3 48.79 49.77 81.94
CA LEU A 3 48.72 48.45 81.33
C LEU A 3 47.51 47.71 81.92
N PRO A 4 46.33 47.78 81.30
CA PRO A 4 45.24 46.94 81.74
C PRO A 4 45.47 45.52 81.20
N LEU A 5 45.02 44.58 82.02
CA LEU A 5 44.90 43.12 81.91
C LEU A 5 44.39 42.55 80.55
N THR A 6 44.22 43.37 79.51
CA THR A 6 43.61 43.02 78.23
C THR A 6 44.58 42.40 77.22
N VAL A 7 45.89 42.53 77.43
CA VAL A 7 46.91 42.03 76.47
C VAL A 7 47.25 40.54 76.70
N LEU A 8 46.97 39.95 77.87
CA LEU A 8 47.29 38.55 78.16
C LEU A 8 46.17 37.55 77.75
N LEU A 9 44.98 38.05 77.35
CA LEU A 9 43.86 37.20 76.93
C LEU A 9 43.73 37.11 75.39
N MET A 10 44.81 37.37 74.64
CA MET A 10 44.80 37.34 73.17
C MET A 10 45.92 36.51 72.54
N THR A 11 46.53 35.56 73.27
CA THR A 11 47.57 34.68 72.70
C THR A 11 47.22 33.20 72.69
N LEU A 12 46.00 32.81 73.06
CA LEU A 12 45.44 31.56 72.59
C LEU A 12 44.11 31.87 71.91
N PRO A 13 44.00 31.67 70.58
CA PRO A 13 42.80 32.07 69.88
C PRO A 13 41.64 31.23 70.43
N LEU A 14 40.59 31.90 70.92
CA LEU A 14 39.34 31.35 71.45
C LEU A 14 38.77 30.21 70.57
N THR A 15 39.10 30.22 69.29
CA THR A 15 38.77 29.21 68.29
C THR A 15 39.37 27.83 68.59
N VAL A 16 40.59 27.73 69.13
CA VAL A 16 41.24 26.44 69.45
C VAL A 16 40.60 25.78 70.67
N LEU A 17 40.21 26.57 71.67
CA LEU A 17 39.49 26.06 72.85
C LEU A 17 38.07 25.59 72.48
N LEU A 18 37.38 26.34 71.61
CA LEU A 18 36.05 25.95 71.14
C LEU A 18 36.09 24.67 70.28
N MET A 19 37.09 24.51 69.41
CA MET A 19 37.23 23.32 68.57
C MET A 19 37.60 22.07 69.37
N THR A 20 38.41 22.19 70.41
CA THR A 20 38.76 21.07 71.29
C THR A 20 37.60 20.65 72.19
N LEU A 21 36.79 21.60 72.66
CA LEU A 21 35.55 21.32 73.40
C LEU A 21 34.49 20.65 72.52
N LEU A 22 34.30 21.12 71.29
CA LEU A 22 33.34 20.52 70.35
C LEU A 22 33.74 19.08 69.97
N LEU A 23 35.04 18.83 69.74
CA LEU A 23 35.55 17.51 69.40
C LEU A 23 35.42 16.51 70.56
N THR A 24 35.67 16.96 71.79
CA THR A 24 35.50 16.12 72.98
C THR A 24 34.03 15.84 73.28
N VAL A 25 33.12 16.80 73.06
CA VAL A 25 31.66 16.58 73.14
C VAL A 25 31.18 15.63 72.04
N LEU A 26 31.68 15.73 70.80
CA LEU A 26 31.34 14.83 69.70
C LEU A 26 31.79 13.39 69.97
N LEU A 27 33.00 13.21 70.53
CA LEU A 27 33.53 11.89 70.86
C LEU A 27 32.81 11.23 72.04
N MET A 28 32.26 12.04 72.96
CA MET A 28 31.49 11.54 74.12
C MET A 28 30.00 11.34 73.84
N THR A 29 29.48 11.87 72.73
CA THR A 29 28.07 11.72 72.31
C THR A 29 27.86 10.59 71.31
N LEU A 30 28.92 10.13 70.63
CA LEU A 30 28.85 8.93 69.80
C LEU A 30 29.08 7.70 70.68
N PRO A 31 28.07 6.86 70.92
CA PRO A 31 28.28 5.67 71.74
C PRO A 31 29.27 4.75 71.02
N LEU A 32 30.27 4.23 71.75
CA LEU A 32 31.30 3.29 71.28
C LEU A 32 30.71 2.11 70.46
N THR A 33 29.46 1.75 70.74
CA THR A 33 28.67 0.75 70.00
C THR A 33 28.40 1.13 68.55
N VAL A 34 28.16 2.41 68.25
CA VAL A 34 27.97 2.89 66.87
C VAL A 34 29.28 2.84 66.09
N LEU A 35 30.41 3.19 66.71
CA LEU A 35 31.74 3.06 66.09
C LEU A 35 32.10 1.59 65.82
N LEU A 36 31.76 0.69 66.74
CA LEU A 36 31.99 -0.75 66.58
C LEU A 36 31.09 -1.36 65.49
N MET A 37 29.83 -0.92 65.39
CA MET A 37 28.89 -1.39 64.36
C MET A 37 29.24 -0.86 62.96
N THR A 38 29.73 0.38 62.85
CA THR A 38 30.24 0.91 61.58
C THR A 38 31.55 0.22 61.19
N LEU A 39 32.44 -0.09 62.14
CA LEU A 39 33.64 -0.87 61.88
C LEU A 39 33.32 -2.30 61.44
N LEU A 40 32.37 -2.99 62.09
CA LEU A 40 31.96 -4.34 61.71
C LEU A 40 31.29 -4.38 60.34
N SER A 41 30.46 -3.39 60.01
CA SER A 41 29.81 -3.27 58.69
C SER A 41 30.81 -2.92 57.58
N THR A 42 31.78 -2.04 57.86
CA THR A 42 32.86 -1.73 56.91
C THR A 42 33.82 -2.90 56.74
N VAL A 43 34.12 -3.66 57.79
CA VAL A 43 34.88 -4.93 57.70
C VAL A 43 34.09 -5.99 56.94
N LEU A 44 32.76 -6.10 57.11
CA LEU A 44 31.91 -7.01 56.33
C LEU A 44 31.88 -6.65 54.84
N LEU A 45 31.80 -5.36 54.52
CA LEU A 45 31.86 -4.85 53.13
C LEU A 45 33.26 -5.01 52.51
N MET A 46 34.32 -5.04 53.32
CA MET A 46 35.70 -5.27 52.87
C MET A 46 36.10 -6.76 52.85
N THR A 47 35.36 -7.63 53.55
CA THR A 47 35.56 -9.09 53.54
C THR A 47 34.68 -9.80 52.52
N LEU A 48 33.51 -9.24 52.17
CA LEU A 48 32.87 -9.56 50.90
C LEU A 48 33.68 -8.84 49.83
N PRO A 49 34.44 -9.55 48.98
CA PRO A 49 35.37 -8.87 48.12
C PRO A 49 34.57 -8.04 47.11
N LEU A 50 34.87 -6.74 47.02
CA LEU A 50 34.37 -5.82 46.01
C LEU A 50 34.47 -6.42 44.59
N THR A 51 35.42 -7.33 44.38
CA THR A 51 35.59 -8.13 43.17
C THR A 51 34.45 -9.13 42.92
N VAL A 52 33.86 -9.75 43.94
CA VAL A 52 32.66 -10.61 43.77
C VAL A 52 31.47 -9.75 43.39
N LEU A 53 31.22 -8.60 44.04
CA LEU A 53 30.12 -7.70 43.66
C LEU A 53 30.30 -7.15 42.23
N LEU A 54 31.53 -6.75 41.85
CA LEU A 54 31.86 -6.25 40.51
C LEU A 54 31.88 -7.34 39.44
N MET A 55 32.10 -8.62 39.79
CA MET A 55 32.01 -9.74 38.84
C MET A 55 30.58 -10.30 38.73
N THR A 56 29.79 -10.24 39.81
CA THR A 56 28.39 -10.69 39.79
C THR A 56 27.48 -9.64 39.17
N LEU A 57 27.68 -8.34 39.41
CA LEU A 57 26.85 -7.27 38.85
C LEU A 57 26.77 -7.29 37.31
N PRO A 58 27.86 -7.32 36.53
CA PRO A 58 27.81 -7.37 35.07
C PRO A 58 27.23 -8.68 34.56
N LEU A 59 27.48 -9.82 35.23
CA LEU A 59 26.89 -11.10 34.86
C LEU A 59 25.38 -11.13 35.15
N THR A 60 24.94 -10.61 36.31
CA THR A 60 23.52 -10.51 36.65
C THR A 60 22.79 -9.52 35.76
N VAL A 61 23.40 -8.38 35.41
CA VAL A 61 22.84 -7.42 34.47
C VAL A 61 22.78 -8.05 33.07
N LEU A 62 23.81 -8.78 32.62
CA LEU A 62 23.82 -9.48 31.34
C LEU A 62 22.75 -10.59 31.29
N VAL A 63 22.63 -11.41 32.33
CA VAL A 63 21.62 -12.49 32.43
C VAL A 63 20.20 -11.94 32.47
N MET A 64 19.97 -10.76 33.06
CA MET A 64 18.65 -10.13 33.08
C MET A 64 18.34 -9.31 31.81
N THR A 65 19.35 -8.79 31.12
CA THR A 65 19.17 -8.00 29.88
C THR A 65 19.09 -8.86 28.61
N LEU A 66 19.76 -10.02 28.58
CA LEU A 66 19.69 -10.95 27.45
C LEU A 66 18.26 -11.45 27.13
N PRO A 67 17.45 -11.96 28.09
CA PRO A 67 16.09 -12.39 27.79
C PRO A 67 15.17 -11.21 27.41
N PHE A 68 15.40 -10.02 27.98
CA PHE A 68 14.63 -8.83 27.63
C PHE A 68 14.96 -8.32 26.22
N THR A 69 16.23 -8.32 25.83
CA THR A 69 16.66 -7.94 24.47
C THR A 69 16.17 -8.96 23.44
N VAL A 70 16.21 -10.27 23.75
CA VAL A 70 15.62 -11.31 22.89
C VAL A 70 14.10 -11.13 22.77
N LEU A 71 13.39 -10.83 23.87
CA LEU A 71 11.95 -10.54 23.84
C LEU A 71 11.62 -9.32 22.98
N LEU A 72 12.39 -8.24 23.09
CA LEU A 72 12.19 -7.04 22.28
C LEU A 72 12.45 -7.29 20.79
N MET A 73 13.51 -8.03 20.45
CA MET A 73 13.84 -8.37 19.06
C MET A 73 12.81 -9.32 18.44
N THR A 74 12.31 -10.30 19.20
CA THR A 74 11.22 -11.17 18.75
C THR A 74 9.92 -10.41 18.57
N LEU A 75 9.58 -9.48 19.46
CA LEU A 75 8.42 -8.59 19.29
C LEU A 75 8.55 -7.72 18.04
N LEU A 76 9.71 -7.06 17.83
CA LEU A 76 9.95 -6.26 16.63
C LEU A 76 9.86 -7.09 15.35
N LEU A 77 10.44 -8.30 15.35
CA LEU A 77 10.38 -9.19 14.20
C LEU A 77 8.93 -9.63 13.91
N THR A 78 8.16 -10.00 14.94
CA THR A 78 6.75 -10.38 14.75
C THR A 78 5.91 -9.21 14.23
N VAL A 79 6.11 -8.00 14.76
CA VAL A 79 5.45 -6.79 14.26
C VAL A 79 5.86 -6.51 12.80
N LEU A 80 7.13 -6.64 12.46
CA LEU A 80 7.61 -6.46 11.08
C LEU A 80 6.99 -7.49 10.12
N VAL A 81 6.93 -8.75 10.52
CA VAL A 81 6.33 -9.82 9.70
C VAL A 81 4.84 -9.57 9.50
N MET A 82 4.11 -9.20 10.55
CA MET A 82 2.67 -8.92 10.44
C MET A 82 2.38 -7.67 9.62
N THR A 83 3.19 -6.61 9.74
CA THR A 83 3.04 -5.40 8.91
C THR A 83 3.36 -5.69 7.45
N LEU A 84 4.42 -6.44 7.15
CA LEU A 84 4.74 -6.85 5.79
C LEU A 84 3.64 -7.71 5.17
N LEU A 85 3.12 -8.69 5.91
CA LEU A 85 2.05 -9.58 5.45
C LEU A 85 0.76 -8.82 5.18
N THR A 86 0.39 -7.88 6.05
CA THR A 86 -0.81 -7.05 5.86
C THR A 86 -0.67 -6.12 4.65
N VAL A 87 0.49 -5.48 4.47
CA VAL A 87 0.77 -4.65 3.27
C VAL A 87 0.72 -5.51 2.00
N LEU A 88 1.31 -6.70 2.00
CA LEU A 88 1.27 -7.62 0.87
C LEU A 88 -0.17 -8.04 0.53
N LEU A 89 -0.99 -8.34 1.54
CA LEU A 89 -2.38 -8.71 1.33
C LEU A 89 -3.20 -7.55 0.74
N MET A 90 -3.03 -6.34 1.27
CA MET A 90 -3.75 -5.16 0.79
C MET A 90 -3.35 -4.79 -0.64
N THR A 91 -2.06 -4.87 -0.96
CA THR A 91 -1.57 -4.63 -2.32
C THR A 91 -2.10 -5.67 -3.30
N LEU A 92 -2.08 -6.96 -2.94
CA LEU A 92 -2.66 -8.02 -3.75
C LEU A 92 -4.15 -7.79 -3.99
N LEU A 93 -4.92 -7.51 -2.93
CA LEU A 93 -6.37 -7.25 -3.03
C LEU A 93 -6.66 -6.08 -3.97
N LEU A 94 -5.90 -4.98 -3.84
CA LEU A 94 -6.05 -3.82 -4.71
C LEU A 94 -5.73 -4.17 -6.17
N THR A 95 -4.66 -4.92 -6.43
CA THR A 95 -4.32 -5.33 -7.80
C THR A 95 -5.41 -6.20 -8.42
N VAL A 96 -5.97 -7.16 -7.67
CA VAL A 96 -7.08 -8.00 -8.12
C VAL A 96 -8.30 -7.12 -8.43
N LEU A 97 -8.67 -6.20 -7.54
CA LEU A 97 -9.80 -5.29 -7.76
C LEU A 97 -9.62 -4.47 -9.04
N VAL A 98 -8.45 -3.86 -9.25
CA VAL A 98 -8.15 -3.07 -10.45
C VAL A 98 -8.25 -3.92 -11.71
N MET A 99 -7.72 -5.14 -11.71
CA MET A 99 -7.80 -6.04 -12.88
C MET A 99 -9.24 -6.48 -13.16
N THR A 100 -10.04 -6.76 -12.14
CA THR A 100 -11.47 -7.07 -12.33
C THR A 100 -12.25 -5.88 -12.88
N LEU A 101 -11.97 -4.66 -12.40
CA LEU A 101 -12.59 -3.44 -12.92
C LEU A 101 -12.19 -3.20 -14.38
N LEU A 102 -10.91 -3.33 -14.72
CA LEU A 102 -10.43 -3.18 -16.09
C LEU A 102 -11.11 -4.19 -17.03
N LEU A 103 -11.20 -5.46 -16.60
CA LEU A 103 -11.84 -6.51 -17.39
C LEU A 103 -13.33 -6.23 -17.58
N THR A 104 -14.04 -5.82 -16.53
CA THR A 104 -15.48 -5.47 -16.65
C THR A 104 -15.69 -4.28 -17.58
N VAL A 105 -14.88 -3.22 -17.49
CA VAL A 105 -14.92 -2.08 -18.42
C VAL A 105 -14.65 -2.54 -19.85
N LEU A 106 -13.65 -3.40 -20.08
CA LEU A 106 -13.35 -3.94 -21.40
C LEU A 106 -14.53 -4.74 -21.97
N VAL A 107 -15.12 -5.64 -21.17
CA VAL A 107 -16.28 -6.46 -21.57
C VAL A 107 -17.49 -5.60 -21.89
N MET A 108 -17.71 -4.50 -21.15
CA MET A 108 -18.83 -3.58 -21.41
C MET A 108 -18.60 -2.68 -22.62
N THR A 109 -17.35 -2.33 -22.93
CA THR A 109 -17.00 -1.45 -24.06
C THR A 109 -16.84 -2.22 -25.37
N LEU A 110 -16.41 -3.48 -25.35
CA LEU A 110 -16.28 -4.34 -26.52
C LEU A 110 -17.56 -4.40 -27.39
N PRO A 111 -18.76 -4.73 -26.87
CA PRO A 111 -19.97 -4.76 -27.70
C PRO A 111 -20.33 -3.38 -28.24
N LEU A 112 -20.04 -2.30 -27.52
CA LEU A 112 -20.25 -0.93 -28.00
C LEU A 112 -19.32 -0.60 -29.16
N THR A 113 -18.05 -1.03 -29.10
CA THR A 113 -17.09 -0.86 -30.22
C THR A 113 -17.49 -1.69 -31.43
N VAL A 114 -17.96 -2.93 -31.24
CA VAL A 114 -18.47 -3.77 -32.34
C VAL A 114 -19.74 -3.15 -32.94
N LEU A 115 -20.64 -2.64 -32.11
CA LEU A 115 -21.83 -1.91 -32.54
C LEU A 115 -21.45 -0.65 -33.33
N LEU A 116 -20.47 0.12 -32.85
CA LEU A 116 -19.97 1.29 -33.55
C LEU A 116 -19.34 0.91 -34.90
N MET A 117 -18.52 -0.13 -34.95
CA MET A 117 -17.91 -0.61 -36.20
C MET A 117 -18.96 -1.13 -37.18
N THR A 118 -19.98 -1.86 -36.72
CA THR A 118 -21.09 -2.32 -37.57
C THR A 118 -21.97 -1.18 -38.06
N ILE A 119 -22.21 -0.16 -37.23
CA ILE A 119 -22.89 1.08 -37.64
C ILE A 119 -22.03 1.84 -38.66
N ILE A 120 -20.72 2.00 -38.44
CA ILE A 120 -19.80 2.64 -39.40
C ILE A 120 -19.79 1.88 -40.72
N MET A 121 -19.67 0.54 -40.71
CA MET A 121 -19.79 -0.28 -41.93
C MET A 121 -21.15 -0.13 -42.62
N SER A 122 -22.22 0.09 -41.85
CA SER A 122 -23.57 0.36 -42.36
C SER A 122 -23.78 1.81 -42.85
N LEU A 123 -22.97 2.76 -42.37
CA LEU A 123 -23.02 4.19 -42.69
C LEU A 123 -22.02 4.58 -43.79
N VAL A 124 -21.04 3.72 -44.12
CA VAL A 124 -20.31 3.77 -45.39
C VAL A 124 -21.27 3.35 -46.52
N SER A 125 -22.30 4.16 -46.69
CA SER A 125 -23.07 4.32 -47.90
C SER A 125 -22.13 4.96 -48.91
N LEU A 126 -21.44 4.12 -49.67
CA LEU A 126 -20.71 4.53 -50.88
C LEU A 126 -21.68 5.27 -51.81
N SER A 127 -21.59 6.60 -51.83
CA SER A 127 -22.37 7.50 -52.70
C SER A 127 -22.03 7.38 -54.19
N GLN A 128 -21.50 6.25 -54.65
CA GLN A 128 -21.29 5.97 -56.07
C GLN A 128 -21.14 4.46 -56.26
N ARG A 129 -22.26 3.77 -56.53
CA ARG A 129 -22.21 2.43 -57.13
C ARG A 129 -22.46 2.57 -58.61
N VAL A 130 -21.41 2.33 -59.37
CA VAL A 130 -21.50 2.06 -60.81
C VAL A 130 -21.57 0.53 -60.95
N ASN A 131 -22.48 0.00 -61.77
CA ASN A 131 -22.58 -1.42 -62.19
C ASN A 131 -23.25 -2.44 -61.23
N VAL A 132 -24.26 -2.07 -60.43
CA VAL A 132 -25.05 -3.03 -59.64
C VAL A 132 -26.53 -2.99 -60.04
N GLY A 133 -27.06 -4.12 -60.50
CA GLY A 133 -28.47 -4.30 -60.83
C GLY A 133 -29.24 -4.88 -59.64
N CYS A 134 -30.55 -4.57 -59.57
CA CYS A 134 -31.45 -5.08 -58.53
C CYS A 134 -32.50 -6.01 -59.15
N GLY A 135 -32.77 -7.14 -58.47
CA GLY A 135 -33.87 -8.04 -58.78
C GLY A 135 -35.21 -7.56 -58.21
N PRO A 136 -36.29 -8.33 -58.38
CA PRO A 136 -37.56 -8.05 -57.74
C PRO A 136 -37.45 -8.13 -56.22
N ALA A 137 -38.27 -7.34 -55.52
CA ALA A 137 -38.38 -7.41 -54.07
C ALA A 137 -39.14 -8.68 -53.65
N GLU A 138 -38.55 -9.46 -52.76
CA GLU A 138 -39.11 -10.68 -52.19
C GLU A 138 -39.18 -10.58 -50.67
N GLU A 139 -40.27 -11.05 -50.08
CA GLU A 139 -40.41 -11.10 -48.64
C GLU A 139 -39.68 -12.31 -48.06
N ARG A 140 -38.75 -12.06 -47.14
CA ARG A 140 -37.95 -13.09 -46.46
C ARG A 140 -38.00 -12.88 -44.95
N VAL A 141 -38.20 -13.97 -44.21
CA VAL A 141 -38.09 -13.96 -42.75
C VAL A 141 -36.61 -14.09 -42.39
N LEU A 142 -36.08 -13.06 -41.75
CA LEU A 142 -34.71 -12.99 -41.27
C LEU A 142 -34.69 -13.07 -39.74
N LEU A 143 -33.51 -13.16 -39.16
CA LEU A 143 -33.33 -13.19 -37.70
C LEU A 143 -34.01 -12.02 -36.98
N THR A 144 -34.11 -10.85 -37.61
CA THR A 144 -34.74 -9.65 -37.04
C THR A 144 -36.18 -9.43 -37.49
N GLY A 145 -36.85 -10.45 -38.04
CA GLY A 145 -38.24 -10.39 -38.48
C GLY A 145 -38.44 -10.42 -40.00
N LEU A 146 -39.67 -10.11 -40.44
CA LEU A 146 -40.04 -10.08 -41.86
C LEU A 146 -39.48 -8.83 -42.55
N HIS A 147 -38.85 -9.02 -43.71
CA HIS A 147 -38.31 -7.94 -44.54
C HIS A 147 -38.61 -8.20 -46.00
N ALA A 148 -38.89 -7.16 -46.78
CA ALA A 148 -38.81 -7.22 -48.24
C ALA A 148 -37.37 -6.89 -48.65
N VAL A 149 -36.72 -7.83 -49.34
CA VAL A 149 -35.34 -7.70 -49.81
C VAL A 149 -35.27 -7.96 -51.31
N ALA A 150 -34.39 -7.24 -52.00
CA ALA A 150 -34.13 -7.44 -53.43
C ALA A 150 -32.70 -7.98 -53.60
N ASP A 151 -32.55 -9.09 -54.32
CA ASP A 151 -31.22 -9.62 -54.64
C ASP A 151 -30.46 -8.64 -55.55
N ILE A 152 -29.17 -8.46 -55.28
CA ILE A 152 -28.29 -7.60 -56.07
C ILE A 152 -27.27 -8.43 -56.83
N TYR A 153 -27.01 -8.03 -58.06
CA TYR A 153 -26.07 -8.71 -58.94
C TYR A 153 -25.17 -7.71 -59.68
N CYS A 154 -23.97 -8.16 -60.02
CA CYS A 154 -23.08 -7.38 -60.86
C CYS A 154 -23.70 -7.25 -62.26
N GLU A 155 -23.78 -6.04 -62.81
CA GLU A 155 -24.35 -5.86 -64.15
C GLU A 155 -23.52 -6.52 -65.25
N ASN A 156 -22.20 -6.67 -65.03
CA ASN A 156 -21.25 -7.18 -66.02
C ASN A 156 -21.16 -8.71 -66.05
N CYS A 157 -21.00 -9.35 -64.89
CA CYS A 157 -20.86 -10.82 -64.80
C CYS A 157 -22.13 -11.54 -64.32
N LYS A 158 -23.21 -10.81 -63.99
CA LYS A 158 -24.49 -11.33 -63.48
C LYS A 158 -24.38 -12.21 -62.22
N THR A 159 -23.23 -12.20 -61.56
CA THR A 159 -23.04 -12.91 -60.29
C THR A 159 -23.80 -12.21 -59.18
N THR A 160 -24.54 -12.98 -58.38
CA THR A 160 -25.23 -12.48 -57.20
C THR A 160 -24.21 -12.03 -56.16
N LEU A 161 -24.29 -10.77 -55.76
CA LEU A 161 -23.38 -10.15 -54.80
C LEU A 161 -23.95 -10.18 -53.37
N GLY A 162 -25.27 -10.28 -53.25
CA GLY A 162 -25.99 -10.28 -51.98
C GLY A 162 -27.41 -9.73 -52.14
N TRP A 163 -27.89 -8.95 -51.17
CA TRP A 163 -29.24 -8.36 -51.21
C TRP A 163 -29.29 -6.94 -50.63
N LYS A 164 -30.31 -6.19 -51.03
CA LYS A 164 -30.67 -4.87 -50.50
C LYS A 164 -31.96 -4.98 -49.70
N TYR A 165 -32.06 -4.26 -48.58
CA TYR A 165 -33.33 -4.09 -47.89
C TYR A 165 -34.20 -3.05 -48.61
N GLU A 166 -35.36 -3.49 -49.12
CA GLU A 166 -36.36 -2.59 -49.71
C GLU A 166 -37.33 -2.08 -48.64
N HIS A 167 -37.81 -2.97 -47.76
CA HIS A 167 -38.76 -2.59 -46.71
C HIS A 167 -38.60 -3.45 -45.45
N ALA A 168 -38.67 -2.81 -44.29
CA ALA A 168 -38.78 -3.46 -42.99
C ALA A 168 -40.18 -3.25 -42.41
N PHE A 169 -40.83 -4.32 -41.97
CA PHE A 169 -42.19 -4.24 -41.41
C PHE A 169 -42.21 -3.75 -39.96
N GLU A 170 -41.09 -3.88 -39.25
CA GLU A 170 -40.95 -3.44 -37.87
C GLU A 170 -40.25 -2.07 -37.80
N SER A 171 -40.83 -1.14 -37.05
CA SER A 171 -40.30 0.22 -36.85
C SER A 171 -38.86 0.22 -36.33
N SER A 172 -38.53 -0.74 -35.47
CA SER A 172 -37.19 -0.91 -34.88
C SER A 172 -36.13 -1.27 -35.92
N GLN A 173 -36.52 -1.79 -37.09
CA GLN A 173 -35.63 -2.25 -38.16
C GLN A 173 -35.60 -1.31 -39.38
N LYS A 174 -36.39 -0.23 -39.39
CA LYS A 174 -36.46 0.75 -40.51
C LYS A 174 -35.11 1.33 -40.92
N TYR A 175 -34.16 1.43 -39.98
CA TYR A 175 -32.79 1.88 -40.25
C TYR A 175 -32.02 0.98 -41.24
N LYS A 176 -32.54 -0.21 -41.60
CA LYS A 176 -31.97 -1.12 -42.59
C LYS A 176 -32.41 -0.81 -44.01
N GLU A 177 -33.54 -0.15 -44.21
CA GLU A 177 -34.07 0.16 -45.55
C GLU A 177 -33.04 0.94 -46.37
N GLY A 178 -32.85 0.55 -47.63
CA GLY A 178 -31.85 1.11 -48.52
C GLY A 178 -30.42 0.59 -48.30
N LYS A 179 -30.14 -0.19 -47.24
CA LYS A 179 -28.82 -0.78 -46.99
C LYS A 179 -28.62 -2.07 -47.78
N PHE A 180 -27.36 -2.34 -48.06
CA PHE A 180 -26.92 -3.51 -48.82
C PHE A 180 -26.12 -4.45 -47.94
N ILE A 181 -26.37 -5.75 -48.11
CA ILE A 181 -25.52 -6.83 -47.62
C ILE A 181 -24.83 -7.42 -48.83
N ILE A 182 -23.50 -7.44 -48.80
CA ILE A 182 -22.67 -8.08 -49.84
C ILE A 182 -21.87 -9.20 -49.18
N GLU A 183 -21.82 -10.35 -49.84
CA GLU A 183 -20.99 -11.46 -49.42
C GLU A 183 -19.51 -11.14 -49.61
N LEU A 184 -18.71 -11.32 -48.55
CA LEU A 184 -17.26 -11.05 -48.56
C LEU A 184 -16.51 -11.85 -49.62
N ALA A 185 -17.00 -13.05 -49.99
CA ALA A 185 -16.40 -13.89 -51.02
C ALA A 185 -16.31 -13.20 -52.40
N HIS A 186 -17.17 -12.21 -52.65
CA HIS A 186 -17.24 -11.47 -53.90
C HIS A 186 -16.63 -10.06 -53.79
N MET A 187 -15.91 -9.75 -52.70
CA MET A 187 -15.28 -8.44 -52.49
C MET A 187 -13.76 -8.55 -52.44
N ILE A 188 -13.09 -7.82 -53.32
CA ILE A 188 -11.65 -7.58 -53.25
C ILE A 188 -11.46 -6.13 -52.82
N LYS A 189 -10.78 -5.92 -51.70
CA LYS A 189 -10.40 -4.59 -51.25
C LYS A 189 -9.12 -4.19 -51.96
N ASP A 190 -9.24 -3.43 -53.03
CA ASP A 190 -8.10 -2.68 -53.54
C ASP A 190 -7.94 -1.42 -52.70
N ASN A 191 -6.78 -1.27 -52.06
CA ASN A 191 -6.51 -0.10 -51.24
C ASN A 191 -5.97 1.08 -52.08
N GLY A 192 -5.71 0.90 -53.38
CA GLY A 192 -5.27 1.97 -54.29
C GLY A 192 -3.96 2.65 -53.89
N TRP A 193 -2.99 1.90 -53.34
CA TRP A 193 -1.66 2.40 -53.00
C TRP A 193 -0.76 2.29 -54.23
N ASP A 194 -1.06 3.10 -55.26
CA ASP A 194 -0.10 3.45 -56.31
C ASP A 194 0.49 4.84 -56.00
#